data_AF-G9MBJ8-F1
#
_entry.id   AF-G9MBJ8-F1
#
_cell.length_a   1.000
_cell.length_b   1.000
_cell.length_c   1.000
_cell.angle_alpha   90.00
_cell.angle_beta   90.00
_cell.angle_gamma   90.00
#
_symmetry.space_group_name_H-M   'P 1'
#
loop_
_entity.id
_entity.type
_entity.pdbx_description
1 polymer ?
#
loop_
_entity_poly.entity_id
_entity_poly.type
_entity_poly.pdbx_seq_one_letter_code
_entity_poly.pdbx_strand_id
1 'polypeptide(L)'
;NFFGPSQIEASLRQIAKHFGPEIEERAERVIGKYSGLTDAVIDKYWPRLHGKRVMLYVGGLRPRHVITAYEDLGMEIVGTGYEFAHNDDYQRTGHYVKEGTLIYDDVTGYELEKFIEWIRPDLVGSGIKEKYSVQKMGIPFRQMHSWDYSGPYHGYDGFAIFARDMDLAVNNPVWDLYDAPWQKVTMPAASGAAE
;
A
#
# COMPACT_ATOMS: atom_id res chain seq x y z
N ASN A 1 14.50 -8.26 -0.31
CA ASN A 1 13.38 -7.39 0.09
C ASN A 1 12.43 -8.23 0.96
N PHE A 2 12.03 -7.77 2.15
CA PHE A 2 11.23 -8.57 3.10
C PHE A 2 9.85 -7.95 3.41
N PHE A 3 9.24 -7.25 2.45
CA PHE A 3 7.85 -6.81 2.54
C PHE A 3 6.94 -7.74 1.73
N GLY A 4 5.98 -8.38 2.40
CA GLY A 4 5.01 -9.29 1.77
C GLY A 4 5.56 -10.71 1.55
N PRO A 5 4.72 -11.75 1.72
CA PRO A 5 5.14 -13.15 1.60
C PRO A 5 5.84 -13.45 0.28
N SER A 6 5.29 -13.01 -0.86
CA SER A 6 5.83 -13.31 -2.19
C SER A 6 7.29 -12.89 -2.33
N GLN A 7 7.61 -11.70 -1.82
CA GLN A 7 8.94 -11.12 -1.93
C GLN A 7 9.90 -11.64 -0.85
N ILE A 8 9.39 -12.01 0.32
CA ILE A 8 10.15 -12.71 1.38
C ILE A 8 10.61 -14.06 0.84
N GLU A 9 9.72 -14.86 0.28
CA GLU A 9 10.04 -16.17 -0.29
C GLU A 9 11.08 -16.07 -1.41
N ALA A 10 10.87 -15.17 -2.36
CA ALA A 10 11.83 -14.92 -3.44
C ALA A 10 13.22 -14.54 -2.89
N SER A 11 13.26 -13.71 -1.86
CA SER A 11 14.52 -13.29 -1.22
C SER A 11 15.19 -14.43 -0.47
N LEU A 12 14.44 -15.26 0.27
CA LEU A 12 14.98 -16.43 0.98
C LEU A 12 15.60 -17.42 0.00
N ARG A 13 14.89 -17.75 -1.08
CA ARG A 13 15.38 -18.62 -2.15
C ARG A 13 16.64 -18.06 -2.81
N GLN A 14 16.66 -16.76 -3.11
CA GLN A 14 17.82 -16.12 -3.73
C GLN A 14 19.03 -16.10 -2.80
N ILE A 15 18.84 -15.79 -1.52
CA ILE A 15 19.91 -15.81 -0.52
C ILE A 15 20.46 -17.23 -0.37
N ALA A 16 19.59 -18.23 -0.25
CA ALA A 16 19.98 -19.61 0.00
C ALA A 16 20.85 -20.20 -1.12
N LYS A 17 20.59 -19.84 -2.38
CA LYS A 17 21.41 -20.24 -3.55
C LYS A 17 22.89 -19.89 -3.43
N HIS A 18 23.25 -18.87 -2.64
CA HIS A 18 24.66 -18.51 -2.43
C HIS A 18 25.41 -19.46 -1.48
N PHE A 19 24.71 -20.36 -0.76
CA PHE A 19 25.28 -21.23 0.26
C PHE A 19 25.12 -22.72 -0.03
N GLY A 20 24.40 -23.08 -1.10
CA GLY A 20 24.28 -24.45 -1.59
C GLY A 20 23.11 -25.26 -1.02
N PRO A 21 23.01 -26.55 -1.39
CA PRO A 21 21.79 -27.34 -1.25
C PRO A 21 21.22 -27.46 0.17
N GLU A 22 22.10 -27.51 1.19
CA GLU A 22 21.67 -27.60 2.58
C GLU A 22 20.91 -26.35 3.04
N ILE A 23 21.37 -25.16 2.63
CA ILE A 23 20.71 -23.90 2.98
C ILE A 23 19.45 -23.70 2.14
N GLU A 24 19.44 -24.15 0.88
CA GLU A 24 18.23 -24.16 0.05
C GLU A 24 17.12 -25.02 0.68
N GLU A 25 17.44 -26.23 1.16
CA GLU A 25 16.48 -27.08 1.86
C GLU A 25 15.98 -26.41 3.16
N ARG A 26 16.86 -25.75 3.92
CA ARG A 26 16.47 -24.97 5.11
C ARG A 26 15.54 -23.81 4.76
N ALA A 27 15.77 -23.12 3.64
CA ALA A 27 14.93 -22.02 3.19
C ALA A 27 13.52 -22.51 2.86
N GLU A 28 13.38 -23.61 2.12
CA GLU A 28 12.06 -24.20 1.83
C GLU A 28 11.35 -24.68 3.11
N ARG A 29 12.09 -25.25 4.09
CA ARG A 29 11.51 -25.58 5.40
C ARG A 29 10.96 -24.35 6.13
N VAL A 30 11.64 -23.21 6.05
CA VAL A 30 11.14 -21.96 6.65
C VAL A 30 9.92 -21.45 5.88
N ILE A 31 9.95 -21.46 4.55
CA ILE A 31 8.80 -21.03 3.72
C ILE A 31 7.56 -21.87 4.04
N GLY A 32 7.70 -23.21 4.03
CA GLY A 32 6.60 -24.11 4.37
C GLY A 32 6.11 -24.00 5.82
N LYS A 33 6.95 -23.56 6.76
CA LYS A 33 6.53 -23.29 8.14
C LYS A 33 5.59 -22.07 8.24
N TYR A 34 5.80 -21.05 7.41
CA TYR A 34 5.08 -19.78 7.49
C TYR A 34 3.93 -19.64 6.49
N SER A 35 3.83 -20.51 5.46
CA SER A 35 2.76 -20.45 4.45
C SER A 35 1.35 -20.45 5.07
N GLY A 36 1.09 -21.33 6.05
CA GLY A 36 -0.21 -21.36 6.72
C GLY A 36 -0.56 -20.08 7.50
N LEU A 37 0.45 -19.36 8.00
CA LEU A 37 0.24 -18.05 8.64
C LEU A 37 -0.09 -16.98 7.60
N THR A 38 0.63 -16.96 6.48
CA THR A 38 0.42 -15.96 5.42
C THR A 38 -0.91 -16.16 4.72
N ASP A 39 -1.29 -17.41 4.46
CA ASP A 39 -2.58 -17.77 3.86
C ASP A 39 -3.73 -17.30 4.75
N ALA A 40 -3.67 -17.55 6.06
CA ALA A 40 -4.67 -17.08 7.01
C ALA A 40 -4.79 -15.55 7.08
N VAL A 41 -3.67 -14.81 6.89
CA VAL A 41 -3.68 -13.35 6.80
C VAL A 41 -4.36 -12.89 5.51
N ILE A 42 -4.01 -13.49 4.37
CA ILE A 42 -4.59 -13.17 3.07
C ILE A 42 -6.09 -13.47 3.07
N ASP A 43 -6.51 -14.66 3.50
CA ASP A 43 -7.91 -15.07 3.59
C ASP A 43 -8.75 -14.09 4.41
N LYS A 44 -8.17 -13.53 5.47
CA LYS A 44 -8.85 -12.57 6.34
C LYS A 44 -8.96 -11.17 5.72
N TYR A 45 -7.89 -10.65 5.14
CA TYR A 45 -7.79 -9.23 4.76
C TYR A 45 -7.97 -8.96 3.27
N TRP A 46 -7.64 -9.92 2.40
CA TRP A 46 -7.79 -9.77 0.96
C TRP A 46 -9.24 -9.43 0.54
N PRO A 47 -10.31 -10.09 1.06
CA PRO A 47 -11.68 -9.72 0.71
C PRO A 47 -12.08 -8.28 1.11
N ARG A 48 -11.32 -7.66 2.01
CA ARG A 48 -11.59 -6.33 2.57
C ARG A 48 -10.75 -5.24 1.90
N LEU A 49 -9.70 -5.63 1.17
CA LEU A 49 -8.69 -4.73 0.60
C LEU A 49 -8.55 -4.89 -0.92
N HIS A 50 -9.01 -5.99 -1.49
CA HIS A 50 -8.88 -6.24 -2.92
C HIS A 50 -9.53 -5.13 -3.77
N GLY A 51 -8.80 -4.69 -4.79
CA GLY A 51 -9.18 -3.61 -5.71
C GLY A 51 -9.00 -2.20 -5.15
N LYS A 52 -8.53 -2.04 -3.90
CA LYS A 52 -8.27 -0.72 -3.32
C LYS A 52 -7.01 -0.12 -3.92
N ARG A 53 -7.10 1.15 -4.32
CA ARG A 53 -6.04 1.89 -5.01
C ARG A 53 -5.20 2.69 -4.02
N VAL A 54 -3.88 2.61 -4.15
CA VAL A 54 -2.92 3.21 -3.23
C VAL A 54 -1.97 4.16 -3.96
N MET A 55 -1.71 5.31 -3.34
CA MET A 55 -0.61 6.21 -3.73
C MET A 55 0.49 6.22 -2.66
N LEU A 56 1.76 6.21 -3.09
CA LEU A 56 2.93 6.16 -2.20
C LEU A 56 3.86 7.36 -2.43
N TYR A 57 4.32 8.01 -1.37
CA TYR A 57 5.40 8.99 -1.44
C TYR A 57 6.27 8.90 -0.19
N VAL A 58 7.52 8.48 -0.34
CA VAL A 58 8.43 8.18 0.79
C VAL A 58 9.87 8.58 0.38
N GLY A 59 10.88 8.28 1.20
CA GLY A 59 12.30 8.43 0.81
C GLY A 59 12.76 7.40 -0.24
N GLY A 60 14.06 7.13 -0.35
CA GLY A 60 14.68 6.40 -1.50
C GLY A 60 14.45 4.88 -1.70
N LEU A 61 13.60 4.18 -0.92
CA LEU A 61 13.51 2.70 -1.00
C LEU A 61 12.09 2.15 -1.01
N ARG A 62 11.33 2.49 0.03
CA ARG A 62 10.00 1.93 0.29
C ARG A 62 9.00 2.15 -0.85
N PRO A 63 9.03 3.24 -1.66
CA PRO A 63 8.06 3.44 -2.73
C PRO A 63 7.97 2.31 -3.76
N ARG A 64 9.06 1.56 -4.00
CA ARG A 64 9.03 0.28 -4.75
C ARG A 64 8.97 -0.96 -3.86
N HIS A 65 9.67 -0.94 -2.72
CA HIS A 65 9.87 -2.16 -1.93
C HIS A 65 8.59 -2.69 -1.28
N VAL A 66 7.61 -1.83 -0.98
CA VAL A 66 6.37 -2.25 -0.32
C VAL A 66 5.27 -2.65 -1.31
N ILE A 67 5.46 -2.43 -2.62
CA ILE A 67 4.44 -2.65 -3.65
C ILE A 67 3.90 -4.08 -3.58
N THR A 68 4.78 -5.07 -3.55
CA THR A 68 4.37 -6.49 -3.51
C THR A 68 3.56 -6.84 -2.27
N ALA A 69 3.81 -6.21 -1.11
CA ALA A 69 2.99 -6.45 0.08
C ALA A 69 1.56 -5.91 -0.06
N TYR A 70 1.37 -4.81 -0.80
CA TYR A 70 0.03 -4.33 -1.17
C TYR A 70 -0.63 -5.28 -2.18
N GLU A 71 0.10 -5.76 -3.17
CA GLU A 71 -0.41 -6.68 -4.19
C GLU A 71 -0.77 -8.06 -3.60
N ASP A 72 -0.02 -8.56 -2.62
CA ASP A 72 -0.33 -9.78 -1.86
C ASP A 72 -1.69 -9.66 -1.13
N LEU A 73 -2.19 -8.44 -0.87
CA LEU A 73 -3.52 -8.14 -0.32
C LEU A 73 -4.54 -7.72 -1.40
N GLY A 74 -4.18 -7.84 -2.67
CA GLY A 74 -5.04 -7.48 -3.81
C GLY A 74 -5.20 -5.98 -4.05
N MET A 75 -4.37 -5.14 -3.42
CA MET A 75 -4.41 -3.68 -3.61
C MET A 75 -3.58 -3.28 -4.84
N GLU A 76 -3.90 -2.12 -5.42
CA GLU A 76 -3.28 -1.62 -6.65
C GLU A 76 -2.49 -0.32 -6.40
N ILE A 77 -1.20 -0.31 -6.74
CA ILE A 77 -0.40 0.91 -6.67
C ILE A 77 -0.61 1.74 -7.94
N VAL A 78 -1.35 2.83 -7.78
CA VAL A 78 -1.70 3.74 -8.90
C VAL A 78 -0.81 4.97 -8.97
N GLY A 79 -0.06 5.25 -7.91
CA GLY A 79 0.98 6.27 -7.90
C GLY A 79 2.09 5.93 -6.92
N THR A 80 3.34 6.19 -7.28
CA THR A 80 4.47 6.01 -6.37
C THR A 80 5.57 7.01 -6.65
N GLY A 81 6.33 7.40 -5.63
CA GLY A 81 7.41 8.35 -5.82
C GLY A 81 8.31 8.53 -4.62
N TYR A 82 9.40 9.26 -4.85
CA TYR A 82 10.53 9.33 -3.94
C TYR A 82 10.91 10.78 -3.63
N GLU A 83 11.35 11.03 -2.39
CA GLU A 83 11.93 12.32 -2.00
C GLU A 83 13.34 12.52 -2.59
N PHE A 84 14.16 11.46 -2.64
CA PHE A 84 15.60 11.58 -2.93
C PHE A 84 16.21 10.33 -3.60
N ALA A 85 15.40 9.57 -4.34
CA ALA A 85 15.92 8.40 -5.06
C ALA A 85 16.84 8.81 -6.21
N HIS A 86 17.70 7.89 -6.65
CA HIS A 86 18.54 8.10 -7.82
C HIS A 86 18.01 7.32 -9.04
N ASN A 87 18.57 7.59 -10.22
CA ASN A 87 18.12 6.96 -11.46
C ASN A 87 18.13 5.42 -11.43
N ASP A 88 19.05 4.79 -10.69
CA ASP A 88 19.09 3.33 -10.56
C ASP A 88 17.92 2.79 -9.72
N ASP A 89 17.39 3.56 -8.77
CA ASP A 89 16.16 3.23 -8.06
C ASP A 89 14.94 3.33 -8.97
N TYR A 90 14.88 4.34 -9.85
CA TYR A 90 13.81 4.47 -10.85
C TYR A 90 13.82 3.32 -11.86
N GLN A 91 15.00 2.91 -12.32
CA GLN A 91 15.16 1.71 -13.16
C GLN A 91 14.61 0.46 -12.48
N ARG A 92 14.93 0.27 -11.19
CA ARG A 92 14.40 -0.86 -10.40
C ARG A 92 12.88 -0.76 -10.20
N THR A 93 12.34 0.46 -10.06
CA THR A 93 10.90 0.71 -9.83
C THR A 93 10.06 0.19 -10.98
N GLY A 94 10.55 0.30 -12.22
CA GLY A 94 9.87 -0.21 -13.41
C GLY A 94 9.56 -1.72 -13.38
N HIS A 95 10.25 -2.50 -12.56
CA HIS A 95 9.96 -3.93 -12.37
C HIS A 95 8.80 -4.21 -11.41
N TYR A 96 8.38 -3.23 -10.61
CA TYR A 96 7.33 -3.39 -9.60
C TYR A 96 6.01 -2.74 -10.01
N VAL A 97 6.05 -1.66 -10.81
CA VAL A 97 4.85 -0.91 -11.16
C VAL A 97 4.20 -1.45 -12.44
N LYS A 98 2.89 -1.24 -12.57
CA LYS A 98 2.13 -1.61 -13.78
C LYS A 98 2.10 -0.45 -14.76
N GLU A 99 1.81 -0.75 -16.02
CA GLU A 99 1.58 0.30 -17.02
C GLU A 99 0.43 1.23 -16.57
N GLY A 100 0.64 2.54 -16.71
CA GLY A 100 -0.31 3.55 -16.26
C GLY A 100 -0.15 4.02 -14.80
N THR A 101 0.76 3.43 -14.01
CA THR A 101 1.09 3.95 -12.66
C THR A 101 1.81 5.30 -12.78
N LEU A 102 1.33 6.32 -12.05
CA LEU A 102 1.98 7.63 -11.99
C LEU A 102 3.28 7.54 -11.17
N ILE A 103 4.38 8.09 -11.70
CA ILE A 103 5.67 8.17 -11.00
C ILE A 103 6.05 9.65 -10.82
N TYR A 104 6.45 10.03 -9.61
CA TYR A 104 6.91 11.38 -9.28
C TYR A 104 8.20 11.38 -8.46
N ASP A 105 9.10 12.31 -8.78
CA ASP A 105 10.39 12.55 -8.11
C ASP A 105 10.35 13.93 -7.44
N ASP A 106 10.79 14.02 -6.18
CA ASP A 106 10.77 15.25 -5.37
C ASP A 106 9.45 16.03 -5.50
N VAL A 107 8.32 15.31 -5.40
CA VAL A 107 7.00 15.89 -5.66
C VAL A 107 6.74 17.06 -4.71
N THR A 108 6.33 18.19 -5.27
CA THR A 108 5.95 19.33 -4.44
C THR A 108 4.65 19.04 -3.70
N GLY A 109 4.42 19.75 -2.58
CA GLY A 109 3.16 19.62 -1.84
C GLY A 109 1.93 19.93 -2.71
N TYR A 110 2.04 20.90 -3.62
CA TYR A 110 0.98 21.27 -4.56
C TYR A 110 0.68 20.15 -5.56
N GLU A 111 1.70 19.57 -6.18
CA GLU A 111 1.53 18.48 -7.15
C GLU A 111 0.93 17.24 -6.48
N LEU A 112 1.44 16.85 -5.32
CA LEU A 112 0.92 15.69 -4.59
C LEU A 112 -0.56 15.86 -4.23
N GLU A 113 -0.94 17.04 -3.73
CA GLU A 113 -2.33 17.37 -3.45
C GLU A 113 -3.20 17.27 -4.71
N LYS A 114 -2.77 17.86 -5.83
CA LYS A 114 -3.53 17.81 -7.09
C LYS A 114 -3.64 16.40 -7.66
N PHE A 115 -2.59 15.58 -7.54
CA PHE A 115 -2.65 14.19 -7.94
C PHE A 115 -3.63 13.40 -7.07
N ILE A 116 -3.61 13.60 -5.75
CA ILE A 116 -4.54 12.93 -4.83
C ILE A 116 -5.99 13.35 -5.09
N GLU A 117 -6.25 14.64 -5.33
CA GLU A 117 -7.58 15.15 -5.69
C GLU A 117 -8.12 14.53 -6.99
N TRP A 118 -7.27 14.39 -8.01
CA TRP A 118 -7.66 13.87 -9.32
C TRP A 118 -7.80 12.35 -9.32
N ILE A 119 -6.83 11.64 -8.72
CA ILE A 119 -6.77 10.17 -8.69
C ILE A 119 -7.81 9.59 -7.72
N ARG A 120 -8.08 10.29 -6.60
CA ARG A 120 -8.90 9.84 -5.47
C ARG A 120 -8.56 8.40 -5.05
N PRO A 121 -7.33 8.13 -4.56
CA PRO A 121 -6.97 6.79 -4.09
C PRO A 121 -7.77 6.40 -2.83
N ASP A 122 -7.91 5.11 -2.61
CA ASP A 122 -8.52 4.57 -1.38
C ASP A 122 -7.56 4.64 -0.18
N LEU A 123 -6.26 4.81 -0.41
CA LEU A 123 -5.25 4.95 0.62
C LEU A 123 -4.05 5.77 0.12
N VAL A 124 -3.51 6.62 0.99
CA VAL A 124 -2.20 7.26 0.78
C VAL A 124 -1.21 6.78 1.83
N GLY A 125 -0.04 6.32 1.36
CA GLY A 125 1.09 5.93 2.18
C GLY A 125 2.24 6.93 2.07
N SER A 126 2.45 7.78 3.08
CA SER A 126 3.51 8.80 3.03
C SER A 126 4.12 9.14 4.41
N GLY A 127 4.62 10.36 4.59
CA GLY A 127 5.25 10.86 5.82
C GLY A 127 4.30 11.61 6.75
N ILE A 128 4.85 12.11 7.85
CA ILE A 128 4.08 12.85 8.87
C ILE A 128 3.57 14.20 8.35
N LYS A 129 4.29 14.85 7.43
CA LYS A 129 3.95 16.18 6.94
C LYS A 129 2.73 16.12 6.01
N GLU A 130 2.55 14.99 5.32
CA GLU A 130 1.49 14.73 4.36
C GLU A 130 0.23 14.16 5.03
N LYS A 131 0.35 13.54 6.22
CA LYS A 131 -0.74 12.83 6.90
C LYS A 131 -2.01 13.67 7.05
N TYR A 132 -1.90 14.83 7.68
CA TYR A 132 -3.08 15.56 8.12
C TYR A 132 -3.76 16.33 6.99
N SER A 133 -3.03 16.77 5.97
CA SER A 133 -3.65 17.37 4.78
C SER A 133 -4.49 16.32 4.06
N VAL A 134 -3.96 15.12 3.81
CA VAL A 134 -4.68 14.05 3.12
C VAL A 134 -5.90 13.57 3.91
N GLN A 135 -5.78 13.36 5.23
CA GLN A 135 -6.92 12.96 6.05
C GLN A 135 -8.05 14.01 6.03
N LYS A 136 -7.72 15.31 5.95
CA LYS A 136 -8.70 16.38 5.82
C LYS A 136 -9.39 16.43 4.46
N MET A 137 -8.90 15.71 3.45
CA MET A 137 -9.57 15.50 2.16
C MET A 137 -10.52 14.27 2.17
N GLY A 138 -10.67 13.62 3.32
CA GLY A 138 -11.49 12.42 3.49
C GLY A 138 -10.84 11.16 2.92
N ILE A 139 -9.51 11.13 2.80
CA ILE A 139 -8.78 9.98 2.26
C ILE A 139 -8.03 9.25 3.38
N PRO A 140 -8.17 7.91 3.50
CA PRO A 140 -7.38 7.11 4.43
C PRO A 140 -5.87 7.30 4.26
N PHE A 141 -5.15 7.32 5.38
CA PHE A 141 -3.71 7.56 5.39
C PHE A 141 -2.96 6.61 6.32
N ARG A 142 -1.78 6.15 5.87
CA ARG A 142 -0.80 5.42 6.70
C ARG A 142 0.59 6.05 6.57
N GLN A 143 1.24 6.31 7.70
CA GLN A 143 2.65 6.71 7.68
C GLN A 143 3.54 5.53 7.30
N MET A 144 4.17 5.60 6.14
CA MET A 144 5.08 4.57 5.61
C MET A 144 6.55 4.79 6.01
N HIS A 145 6.83 5.80 6.84
CA HIS A 145 8.14 6.00 7.49
C HIS A 145 8.16 5.42 8.91
N SER A 146 7.23 5.87 9.74
CA SER A 146 7.13 5.57 11.18
C SER A 146 6.24 4.36 11.49
N TRP A 147 5.61 3.78 10.46
CA TRP A 147 4.54 2.79 10.61
C TRP A 147 3.39 3.28 11.48
N ASP A 148 3.24 4.61 11.61
CA ASP A 148 2.25 5.24 12.47
C ASP A 148 2.27 4.63 13.89
N TYR A 149 3.48 4.43 14.42
CA TYR A 149 3.74 3.87 15.76
C TYR A 149 3.33 2.41 15.94
N SER A 150 3.13 1.69 14.85
CA SER A 150 2.83 0.25 14.79
C SER A 150 4.08 -0.54 14.36
N GLY A 151 3.93 -1.52 13.48
CA GLY A 151 5.00 -2.38 12.97
C GLY A 151 5.38 -3.49 13.97
N PRO A 152 6.39 -4.31 13.62
CA PRO A 152 7.20 -4.27 12.40
C PRO A 152 6.41 -4.65 11.13
N TYR A 153 6.89 -4.23 9.96
CA TYR A 153 6.30 -4.61 8.65
C TYR A 153 7.18 -5.55 7.82
N HIS A 154 8.42 -5.81 8.24
CA HIS A 154 9.27 -6.81 7.58
C HIS A 154 8.96 -8.22 8.10
N GLY A 155 9.11 -9.21 7.23
CA GLY A 155 9.00 -10.63 7.57
C GLY A 155 7.55 -11.12 7.67
N TYR A 156 7.38 -12.42 7.86
CA TYR A 156 6.06 -13.07 7.89
C TYR A 156 5.15 -12.52 8.99
N ASP A 157 5.68 -12.37 10.21
CA ASP A 157 4.93 -11.77 11.33
C ASP A 157 4.57 -10.30 11.04
N GLY A 158 5.46 -9.57 10.37
CA GLY A 158 5.24 -8.18 9.99
C GLY A 158 4.16 -8.00 8.92
N PHE A 159 4.00 -8.99 8.03
CA PHE A 159 2.93 -8.96 7.03
C PHE A 159 1.54 -9.01 7.67
N ALA A 160 1.36 -9.80 8.75
CA ALA A 160 0.10 -9.82 9.49
C ALA A 160 -0.26 -8.45 10.09
N ILE A 161 0.74 -7.72 10.58
CA ILE A 161 0.60 -6.36 11.14
C ILE A 161 0.32 -5.35 10.03
N PHE A 162 1.05 -5.44 8.92
CA PHE A 162 0.83 -4.61 7.74
C PHE A 162 -0.62 -4.73 7.23
N ALA A 163 -1.11 -5.97 7.02
CA ALA A 163 -2.46 -6.22 6.55
C ALA A 163 -3.55 -5.67 7.49
N ARG A 164 -3.38 -5.90 8.81
CA ARG A 164 -4.25 -5.32 9.83
C ARG A 164 -4.30 -3.81 9.75
N ASP A 165 -3.15 -3.16 9.61
CA ASP A 165 -3.04 -1.71 9.64
C ASP A 165 -3.59 -1.05 8.37
N MET A 166 -3.44 -1.69 7.21
CA MET A 166 -4.07 -1.23 5.98
C MET A 166 -5.59 -1.34 6.07
N ASP A 167 -6.12 -2.48 6.53
CA ASP A 167 -7.56 -2.68 6.75
C ASP A 167 -8.14 -1.65 7.73
N LEU A 168 -7.48 -1.45 8.87
CA LEU A 168 -7.93 -0.50 9.88
C LEU A 168 -8.01 0.93 9.35
N ALA A 169 -7.07 1.33 8.49
CA ALA A 169 -7.09 2.66 7.88
C ALA A 169 -8.16 2.78 6.81
N VAL A 170 -8.20 1.85 5.85
CA VAL A 170 -9.11 1.92 4.70
C VAL A 170 -10.56 1.76 5.12
N ASN A 171 -10.87 0.80 5.98
CA ASN A 171 -12.24 0.42 6.36
C ASN A 171 -12.69 1.05 7.69
N ASN A 172 -12.09 2.17 8.10
CA ASN A 172 -12.51 2.85 9.31
C ASN A 172 -13.87 3.56 9.12
N PRO A 173 -14.84 3.41 10.04
CA PRO A 173 -16.16 4.04 9.91
C PRO A 173 -16.13 5.57 9.97
N VAL A 174 -15.01 6.18 10.39
CA VAL A 174 -14.88 7.65 10.40
C VAL A 174 -15.04 8.27 9.01
N TRP A 175 -14.70 7.53 7.95
CA TRP A 175 -14.76 8.05 6.57
C TRP A 175 -16.21 8.24 6.10
N ASP A 176 -17.15 7.42 6.59
CA ASP A 176 -18.59 7.59 6.32
C ASP A 176 -19.20 8.81 7.03
N LEU A 177 -18.45 9.41 7.97
CA LEU A 177 -18.83 10.58 8.76
C LEU A 177 -18.15 11.87 8.27
N TYR A 178 -17.47 11.83 7.12
CA TYR A 178 -16.75 12.98 6.58
C TYR A 178 -17.69 14.14 6.19
N ASP A 179 -18.77 13.84 5.47
CA ASP A 179 -19.75 14.85 5.07
C ASP A 179 -20.78 15.09 6.17
N ALA A 180 -21.02 16.35 6.51
CA ALA A 180 -22.03 16.70 7.49
C ALA A 180 -23.44 16.34 6.97
N PRO A 181 -24.32 15.76 7.80
CA PRO A 181 -25.63 15.28 7.34
C PRO A 181 -26.54 16.39 6.79
N TRP A 182 -26.34 17.65 7.22
CA TRP A 182 -27.09 18.81 6.71
C TRP A 182 -26.55 19.38 5.40
N GLN A 183 -25.38 18.94 4.93
CA GLN A 183 -24.82 19.30 3.62
C GLN A 183 -25.25 18.34 2.51
N LYS A 184 -25.86 17.19 2.86
CA LYS A 184 -26.54 16.33 1.91
C LYS A 184 -27.77 17.06 1.36
N VAL A 185 -27.55 17.93 0.39
CA VAL A 185 -28.64 18.55 -0.38
C VAL A 185 -29.44 17.41 -0.97
N THR A 186 -30.68 17.26 -0.49
CA THR A 186 -31.71 16.48 -1.14
C THR A 186 -31.91 17.08 -2.52
N MET A 187 -31.23 16.53 -3.53
CA MET A 187 -31.64 16.73 -4.90
C MET A 187 -33.08 16.22 -4.98
N PRO A 188 -34.06 17.05 -5.38
CA PRO A 188 -35.39 16.55 -5.66
C PRO A 188 -35.25 15.41 -6.67
N ALA A 189 -35.91 14.29 -6.42
CA ALA A 189 -36.00 13.21 -7.40
C ALA A 189 -36.40 13.83 -8.73
N ALA A 190 -35.58 13.62 -9.77
CA ALA A 190 -35.89 14.09 -11.11
C ALA A 190 -37.30 13.61 -11.45
N SER A 191 -38.24 14.56 -11.55
CA SER A 191 -39.57 14.28 -12.04
C SER A 191 -39.39 13.68 -13.43
N GLY A 192 -39.79 12.42 -13.58
CA GLY A 192 -39.80 11.76 -14.88
C GLY A 192 -40.55 12.65 -15.87
N ALA A 193 -39.83 13.12 -16.89
CA ALA A 193 -40.46 13.66 -18.08
C ALA A 193 -41.03 12.46 -18.83
N ALA A 194 -42.33 12.26 -18.65
CA ALA A 194 -43.16 11.56 -19.61
C ALA A 194 -43.33 12.44 -20.87
N GLU A 195 -43.45 11.75 -22.00
CA GLU A 195 -43.65 12.17 -23.40
C GLU A 195 -42.41 12.66 -24.20
#